data_AF-A0A6P1FKG4-F1
#
_entry.id   AF-A0A6P1FKG4-F1
#
_cell.length_a   1.000
_cell.length_b   1.000
_cell.length_c   1.000
_cell.angle_alpha   90.00
_cell.angle_beta   90.00
_cell.angle_gamma   90.00
#
_symmetry.space_group_name_H-M   'P 1'
#
loop_
_entity.id
_entity.type
_entity.pdbx_description
1 polymer ?
#
loop_
_entity_poly.entity_id
_entity_poly.type
_entity_poly.pdbx_seq_one_letter_code
_entity_poly.pdbx_strand_id
1 'polypeptide(L)'
;MGRLIYDSTLEADFDDRLLAHLQIVIGSKLARNESFYFSWKDSQAVGDGRTSIWLHPAIPLRFKYHGGRAPNINPDWIRQLLADSHTAHGLRISEEPSGGVRRPEEGLL
;
A
#
# COMPACT_ATOMS: atom_id res chain seq x y z
N MET A 1 12.73 -6.82 -0.12
CA MET A 1 11.85 -6.75 1.06
C MET A 1 12.17 -5.45 1.78
N GLY A 2 11.18 -4.58 1.86
CA GLY A 2 11.25 -3.31 2.58
C GLY A 2 10.43 -3.38 3.86
N ARG A 3 10.52 -2.35 4.69
CA ARG A 3 9.89 -2.30 6.00
C ARG A 3 9.12 -1.00 6.20
N LEU A 4 7.89 -1.12 6.68
CA LEU A 4 7.11 -0.04 7.27
C LEU A 4 7.35 -0.03 8.77
N ILE A 5 7.63 1.15 9.32
CA ILE A 5 7.87 1.35 10.76
C ILE A 5 6.94 2.44 11.26
N TYR A 6 6.14 2.14 12.29
CA TYR A 6 5.16 3.05 12.87
C TYR A 6 5.28 3.08 14.40
N ASP A 7 5.21 4.29 14.97
CA ASP A 7 5.25 4.52 16.43
C ASP A 7 6.40 3.78 17.16
N SER A 8 7.58 3.73 16.53
CA SER A 8 8.84 3.11 17.02
C SER A 8 8.80 1.64 17.44
N THR A 9 7.64 1.00 17.45
CA THR A 9 7.41 -0.34 18.02
C THR A 9 6.84 -1.31 16.99
N LEU A 10 6.05 -0.80 16.04
CA LEU A 10 5.47 -1.61 14.99
C LEU A 10 6.40 -1.63 13.78
N GLU A 11 6.83 -2.83 13.41
CA GLU A 11 7.55 -3.10 12.17
C GLU A 11 6.80 -4.13 11.33
N ALA A 12 6.61 -3.85 10.04
CA ALA A 12 5.97 -4.77 9.11
C ALA A 12 6.80 -4.84 7.81
N ASP A 13 7.16 -6.06 7.41
CA ASP A 13 7.92 -6.31 6.19
C ASP A 13 6.98 -6.55 5.00
N PHE A 14 7.30 -5.91 3.87
CA PHE A 14 6.56 -6.02 2.62
C PHE A 14 7.52 -6.17 1.43
N ASP A 15 7.02 -6.67 0.31
CA ASP A 15 7.73 -6.54 -0.97
C ASP A 15 8.01 -5.07 -1.27
N ASP A 16 9.21 -4.73 -1.76
CA ASP A 16 9.59 -3.33 -2.02
C ASP A 16 8.63 -2.66 -3.01
N ARG A 17 8.12 -3.42 -3.98
CA ARG A 17 7.12 -2.94 -4.93
C ARG A 17 5.83 -2.55 -4.22
N LEU A 18 5.27 -3.44 -3.40
CA LEU A 18 4.07 -3.13 -2.62
C LEU A 18 4.31 -1.95 -1.67
N LEU A 19 5.44 -1.92 -0.97
CA LEU A 19 5.80 -0.85 -0.04
C LEU A 19 5.83 0.51 -0.74
N ALA A 20 6.33 0.59 -1.97
CA ALA A 20 6.33 1.81 -2.76
C ALA A 20 4.91 2.31 -3.09
N HIS A 21 3.99 1.40 -3.39
CA HIS A 21 2.59 1.76 -3.63
C HIS A 21 1.92 2.23 -2.33
N LEU A 22 2.14 1.51 -1.22
CA LEU A 22 1.65 1.88 0.09
C LEU A 22 2.17 3.27 0.51
N GLN A 23 3.45 3.56 0.29
CA GLN A 23 4.03 4.87 0.59
C GLN A 23 3.31 6.01 -0.13
N ILE A 24 3.00 5.84 -1.42
CA ILE A 24 2.29 6.85 -2.21
C ILE A 24 0.86 7.05 -1.67
N VAL A 25 0.13 5.95 -1.45
CA VAL A 25 -1.27 6.00 -0.99
C VAL A 25 -1.37 6.58 0.42
N ILE A 26 -0.57 6.06 1.36
CA ILE A 26 -0.55 6.52 2.75
C ILE A 26 -0.10 7.97 2.82
N GLY A 27 0.98 8.33 2.11
CA GLY A 27 1.47 9.70 2.06
C GLY A 27 0.44 10.69 1.53
N SER A 28 -0.30 10.33 0.48
CA SER A 28 -1.37 11.16 -0.09
C SER A 28 -2.47 11.48 0.92
N LYS A 29 -2.89 10.50 1.73
CA LYS A 29 -3.93 10.70 2.76
C LYS A 29 -3.41 11.53 3.93
N LEU A 30 -2.25 11.17 4.48
CA LEU A 30 -1.68 11.86 5.63
C LEU A 30 -1.33 13.32 5.30
N ALA A 31 -0.90 13.62 4.06
CA ALA A 31 -0.66 14.99 3.59
C ALA A 31 -1.93 15.86 3.58
N ARG A 32 -3.11 15.24 3.56
CA ARG A 32 -4.43 15.90 3.65
C ARG A 32 -5.00 15.89 5.07
N ASN A 33 -4.16 15.57 6.06
CA ASN A 33 -4.53 15.37 7.44
C ASN A 33 -5.61 14.28 7.64
N GLU A 34 -5.69 13.32 6.72
CA GLU A 34 -6.69 12.25 6.74
C GLU A 34 -6.11 11.04 7.47
N SER A 35 -6.67 10.74 8.63
CA SER A 35 -6.31 9.55 9.41
C SER A 35 -7.23 8.38 9.06
N PHE A 36 -6.70 7.16 9.02
CA PHE A 36 -7.43 6.00 8.52
C PHE A 36 -6.84 4.69 9.07
N TYR A 37 -7.62 3.61 8.98
CA TYR A 37 -7.13 2.27 9.29
C TYR A 37 -6.31 1.69 8.14
N PHE A 38 -5.23 0.98 8.45
CA PHE A 38 -4.50 0.13 7.51
C PHE A 38 -4.44 -1.29 8.08
N SER A 39 -4.87 -2.28 7.29
CA SER A 39 -4.88 -3.68 7.72
C SER A 39 -4.25 -4.60 6.67
N TRP A 40 -3.54 -5.62 7.14
CA TRP A 40 -2.98 -6.68 6.31
C TRP A 40 -3.10 -8.04 7.00
N LYS A 41 -3.00 -9.12 6.21
CA LYS A 41 -2.86 -10.47 6.74
C LYS A 41 -1.41 -10.71 7.09
N ASP A 42 -1.17 -11.25 8.28
CA ASP A 42 0.17 -11.63 8.70
C ASP A 42 0.61 -12.87 7.93
N SER A 43 1.91 -12.99 7.69
CA SER A 43 2.45 -14.21 7.07
C SER A 43 2.33 -15.37 8.05
N GLN A 44 2.23 -16.61 7.53
CA GLN A 44 2.16 -17.80 8.38
C GLN A 44 3.31 -17.91 9.39
N ALA A 45 4.47 -17.31 9.10
CA ALA A 45 5.62 -17.27 9.99
C ALA A 45 5.44 -16.39 11.23
N VAL A 46 4.57 -15.38 11.16
CA VAL A 46 4.25 -14.46 12.27
C VAL A 46 2.94 -14.85 12.97
N GLY A 47 2.06 -15.54 12.25
CA GLY A 47 0.78 -16.09 12.72
C GLY A 47 -0.30 -15.95 11.63
N ASP A 48 -1.32 -16.82 11.61
CA ASP A 48 -2.49 -16.70 10.70
C ASP A 48 -3.46 -15.59 11.17
N GLY A 49 -2.90 -14.43 11.48
CA GLY A 49 -3.57 -13.29 12.06
C GLY A 49 -3.86 -12.19 11.05
N ARG A 50 -4.52 -11.15 11.54
CA ARG A 50 -4.67 -9.89 10.83
C ARG A 50 -4.21 -8.77 11.74
N THR A 51 -3.20 -8.03 11.30
CA THR A 51 -2.81 -6.79 11.93
C THR A 51 -3.60 -5.63 11.34
N SER A 52 -4.08 -4.73 12.21
CA SER A 52 -4.77 -3.52 11.80
C SER A 52 -4.32 -2.36 12.69
N ILE A 53 -3.90 -1.27 12.06
CA ILE A 53 -3.38 -0.09 12.75
C ILE A 53 -4.15 1.16 12.35
N TRP A 54 -4.21 2.12 13.27
CA TRP A 54 -4.67 3.47 12.97
C TRP A 54 -3.47 4.32 12.56
N LEU A 55 -3.50 4.86 11.34
CA LEU A 55 -2.48 5.78 10.83
C LEU A 55 -2.93 7.23 11.05
N HIS A 56 -2.07 8.04 11.69
CA HIS A 56 -2.35 9.44 12.01
C HIS A 56 -1.14 10.34 11.63
N PRO A 57 -1.34 11.54 11.05
CA PRO A 57 -0.26 12.43 10.60
C PRO A 57 0.72 12.87 11.69
N ALA A 58 0.27 12.89 12.95
CA ALA A 58 1.09 13.26 14.10
C ALA A 58 2.00 12.13 14.62
N ILE A 59 1.89 10.91 14.09
CA ILE A 59 2.69 9.75 14.55
C ILE A 59 3.81 9.50 13.52
N PRO A 60 5.07 9.31 13.97
CA PRO A 60 6.17 9.01 13.06
C PRO A 60 5.93 7.76 12.23
N LEU A 61 6.11 7.89 10.92
CA LEU A 61 6.01 6.82 9.94
C LEU A 61 7.25 6.81 9.05
N ARG A 62 7.87 5.64 8.89
CA ARG A 62 9.07 5.47 8.07
C ARG A 62 8.90 4.30 7.10
N PHE A 63 9.32 4.51 5.85
CA PHE A 63 9.46 3.47 4.84
C PHE A 63 10.95 3.22 4.61
N LYS A 64 11.42 2.00 4.84
CA LYS A 64 12.82 1.60 4.65
C LYS A 64 12.90 0.58 3.53
N TYR A 65 13.68 0.89 2.50
CA TYR A 65 13.97 -0.02 1.38
C TYR A 65 15.38 -0.59 1.53
N HIS A 66 15.58 -1.85 1.13
CA HIS A 66 16.89 -2.50 1.18
C HIS A 66 17.56 -2.63 -0.20
N GLY A 67 16.85 -2.28 -1.29
CA GLY A 67 17.38 -2.27 -2.66
C GLY A 67 17.79 -0.87 -3.14
N GLY A 68 18.76 -0.79 -4.06
CA GLY A 68 19.26 0.47 -4.61
C GLY A 68 18.46 1.06 -5.77
N ARG A 69 17.56 0.28 -6.40
CA ARG A 69 16.72 0.75 -7.52
C ARG A 69 15.29 0.98 -7.04
N ALA A 70 14.72 2.13 -7.39
CA ALA A 70 13.31 2.41 -7.13
C ALA A 70 12.40 1.40 -7.86
N PRO A 71 11.40 0.81 -7.17
CA PRO A 71 10.41 -0.06 -7.81
C PRO A 71 9.59 0.68 -8.86
N ASN A 72 9.21 -0.02 -9.94
CA ASN A 72 8.28 0.55 -10.94
C ASN A 72 6.87 0.66 -10.33
N ILE A 73 6.19 1.78 -10.55
CA ILE A 73 4.87 2.08 -10.01
C ILE A 73 3.79 1.76 -11.04
N ASN A 74 2.74 1.09 -10.60
CA ASN A 74 1.51 0.84 -11.35
C ASN A 74 0.44 1.88 -10.94
N PRO A 75 0.08 2.83 -11.82
CA PRO A 75 -0.91 3.86 -11.50
C PRO A 75 -2.31 3.30 -11.22
N ASP A 76 -2.69 2.19 -11.85
CA ASP A 76 -4.00 1.55 -11.62
C ASP A 76 -4.07 0.95 -10.23
N TRP A 77 -2.96 0.38 -9.75
CA TRP A 77 -2.89 -0.13 -8.38
C TRP A 77 -2.99 1.00 -7.35
N ILE A 78 -2.35 2.15 -7.60
CA ILE A 78 -2.49 3.34 -6.74
C ILE A 78 -3.94 3.80 -6.66
N ARG A 79 -4.65 3.86 -7.81
CA ARG A 79 -6.07 4.24 -7.84
C ARG A 79 -6.93 3.27 -7.05
N GLN A 80 -6.71 1.97 -7.21
CA GLN A 80 -7.45 0.94 -6.49
C GLN A 80 -7.21 1.03 -4.97
N LEU A 81 -5.95 1.09 -4.53
CA LEU A 81 -5.60 1.20 -3.11
C LEU A 81 -6.14 2.49 -2.49
N LEU A 82 -6.11 3.62 -3.22
CA LEU A 82 -6.75 4.86 -2.77
C LEU A 82 -8.26 4.70 -2.62
N ALA A 83 -8.93 4.06 -3.57
CA ALA A 83 -10.36 3.80 -3.48
C ALA A 83 -10.69 2.93 -2.25
N ASP A 84 -9.94 1.86 -2.04
CA ASP A 84 -10.09 0.96 -0.88
C ASP A 84 -9.91 1.70 0.45
N SER A 85 -8.97 2.65 0.50
CA SER A 85 -8.67 3.44 1.70
C SER A 85 -9.81 4.32 2.20
N HIS A 86 -10.81 4.62 1.35
CA HIS A 86 -12.00 5.40 1.72
C HIS A 86 -13.14 4.53 2.27
N THR A 87 -12.99 3.21 2.28
CA THR A 87 -14.01 2.31 2.82
C THR A 87 -14.01 2.32 4.35
N ALA A 88 -15.12 1.87 4.98
CA ALA A 88 -15.23 1.76 6.44
C ALA A 88 -14.15 0.85 7.07
N HIS A 89 -13.54 -0.02 6.27
CA HIS A 89 -12.49 -0.93 6.70
C HIS A 89 -11.07 -0.35 6.55
N GLY A 90 -10.95 0.86 5.99
CA GLY A 90 -9.67 1.49 5.69
C GLY A 90 -8.91 0.82 4.55
N LEU A 91 -7.61 1.13 4.45
CA LEU A 91 -6.72 0.58 3.44
C LEU A 91 -6.46 -0.90 3.71
N ARG A 92 -6.66 -1.73 2.70
CA ARG A 92 -6.29 -3.15 2.68
C ARG A 92 -5.38 -3.42 1.50
N ILE A 93 -4.49 -4.40 1.63
CA ILE A 93 -3.64 -4.83 0.52
C ILE A 93 -4.50 -5.65 -0.44
N SER A 94 -4.64 -5.14 -1.67
CA SER A 94 -5.23 -5.85 -2.80
C SER A 94 -4.15 -6.35 -3.75
N GLU A 95 -4.48 -7.34 -4.58
CA GLU A 95 -3.60 -7.75 -5.68
C GLU A 95 -3.37 -6.61 -6.68
N GLU A 96 -2.21 -6.62 -7.32
CA GLU A 96 -1.87 -5.67 -8.37
C GLU A 96 -2.76 -5.92 -9.59
N PRO A 97 -3.46 -4.89 -10.12
CA PRO A 97 -4.20 -5.02 -11.36
C PRO A 97 -3.24 -5.39 -12.48
N SER A 98 -3.51 -6.51 -13.15
CA SER A 98 -2.90 -6.82 -14.44
C SER A 98 -3.33 -5.71 -15.39
N GLY A 99 -2.39 -4.79 -15.68
CA GLY A 99 -2.64 -3.66 -16.56
C GLY A 99 -3.37 -4.16 -17.79
N GLY A 100 -4.61 -3.70 -17.97
CA GLY A 100 -5.47 -4.20 -19.01
C GLY A 100 -4.68 -4.12 -20.31
N VAL A 101 -4.43 -5.27 -20.94
CA VAL A 101 -4.06 -5.26 -22.36
C VAL A 101 -5.21 -4.52 -23.01
N ARG A 102 -5.01 -3.23 -23.30
CA ARG A 102 -5.92 -2.48 -24.15
C ARG A 102 -5.82 -3.23 -25.46
N ARG A 103 -6.76 -4.15 -25.71
CA ARG A 103 -6.93 -4.74 -27.03
C ARG A 103 -6.93 -3.55 -27.98
N PRO A 104 -6.03 -3.48 -28.97
CA PRO A 104 -6.16 -2.50 -30.03
C PRO A 104 -7.61 -2.62 -30.48
N GLU A 105 -8.33 -1.51 -30.49
CA GLU A 105 -9.69 -1.49 -31.01
C GLU A 105 -9.59 -1.99 -32.45
N GLU A 106 -9.99 -3.25 -32.65
CA GLU A 106 -10.06 -3.86 -33.97
C GLU A 106 -10.94 -2.94 -34.81
N GLY A 107 -10.34 -2.43 -35.87
CA GLY A 107 -10.79 -1.23 -36.56
C GLY A 107 -12.28 -1.24 -36.87
N LEU A 108 -12.88 -0.06 -36.71
CA LEU A 108 -14.01 0.32 -37.52
C LEU A 108 -13.66 0.09 -38.99
N LEU A 109 -14.29 -0.91 -39.59
CA LEU A 109 -14.68 -0.95 -40.99
C LEU A 109 -16.19 -1.17 -41.04
#